data_AF-A0AA39Q0S7-F1
#
_entry.id   AF-A0AA39Q0S7-F1
#
_cell.length_a   1.000
_cell.length_b   1.000
_cell.length_c   1.000
_cell.angle_alpha   90.00
_cell.angle_beta   90.00
_cell.angle_gamma   90.00
#
_symmetry.space_group_name_H-M   'P 1'
#
loop_
_entity.id
_entity.type
_entity.pdbx_description
1 polymer ?
#
loop_
_entity_poly.entity_id
_entity_poly.type
_entity_poly.pdbx_seq_one_letter_code
_entity_poly.pdbx_strand_id
1 'polypeptide(L)'
;MSTLSIHNAAQSNQPGLLKALVTENSKSVNALDADDRTPLHWAASSGSLEITRYLIDNKADIDLPDNSGWTPLHIAGNTSTSYIFDAIPTEQMGQLAPVMKTSSWN
;
A
#
# COMPACT_ATOMS: atom_id res chain seq x y z
N MET A 1 -11.81 23.57 -3.08
CA MET A 1 -12.47 22.36 -2.52
C MET A 1 -11.35 21.45 -2.09
N SER A 2 -11.20 21.20 -0.79
CA SER A 2 -10.20 20.25 -0.27
C SER A 2 -10.58 18.86 -0.77
N THR A 3 -9.91 18.38 -1.80
CA THR A 3 -10.10 17.04 -2.36
C THR A 3 -9.77 16.01 -1.28
N LEU A 4 -10.81 15.53 -0.60
CA LEU A 4 -10.74 14.47 0.39
C LEU A 4 -10.40 13.18 -0.37
N SER A 5 -9.10 12.92 -0.52
CA SER A 5 -8.59 11.78 -1.28
C SER A 5 -8.27 10.64 -0.33
N ILE A 6 -8.55 9.40 -0.74
CA ILE A 6 -8.16 8.20 0.02
C ILE A 6 -6.64 8.14 0.25
N HIS A 7 -5.85 8.73 -0.64
CA HIS A 7 -4.40 8.92 -0.49
C HIS A 7 -4.04 9.76 0.75
N ASN A 8 -4.73 10.89 0.95
CA ASN A 8 -4.51 11.76 2.11
C ASN A 8 -4.92 11.06 3.42
N ALA A 9 -6.01 10.29 3.40
CA ALA A 9 -6.45 9.50 4.55
C ALA A 9 -5.41 8.42 4.91
N ALA A 10 -4.81 7.77 3.90
CA ALA A 10 -3.75 6.76 4.08
C ALA A 10 -2.43 7.38 4.58
N GLN A 11 -2.04 8.53 4.03
CA GLN A 11 -0.83 9.26 4.41
C GLN A 11 -0.93 9.81 5.85
N SER A 12 -2.08 10.40 6.19
CA SER A 12 -2.31 11.06 7.49
C SER A 12 -2.68 10.08 8.62
N ASN A 13 -2.60 8.77 8.38
CA ASN A 13 -3.01 7.73 9.32
C ASN A 13 -4.44 7.93 9.89
N GLN A 14 -5.43 8.14 9.00
CA GLN A 14 -6.83 8.31 9.39
C GLN A 14 -7.67 7.07 9.04
N PRO A 15 -7.63 5.98 9.83
CA PRO A 15 -8.32 4.74 9.52
C PRO A 15 -9.85 4.90 9.45
N GLY A 16 -10.45 5.74 10.29
CA GLY A 16 -11.90 5.99 10.25
C GLY A 16 -12.35 6.64 8.94
N LEU A 17 -11.61 7.64 8.46
CA LEU A 17 -11.91 8.31 7.19
C LEU A 17 -11.64 7.38 6.01
N LEU A 18 -10.52 6.64 6.04
CA LEU A 18 -10.19 5.69 4.98
C LEU A 18 -11.26 4.59 4.84
N LYS A 19 -11.72 4.02 5.96
CA LYS A 19 -12.81 3.02 5.98
C LYS A 19 -14.10 3.59 5.40
N ALA A 20 -14.46 4.83 5.72
CA ALA A 20 -15.63 5.50 5.15
C ALA A 20 -15.50 5.65 3.62
N LEU A 21 -14.35 6.13 3.14
CA LEU A 21 -14.10 6.31 1.70
C LEU A 21 -14.12 4.98 0.92
N VAL A 22 -13.55 3.91 1.48
CA VAL A 22 -13.59 2.57 0.87
C VAL A 22 -15.00 2.00 0.86
N THR A 23 -15.79 2.27 1.90
CA THR A 23 -17.20 1.82 1.97
C THR A 23 -18.07 2.57 0.96
N GLU A 24 -17.84 3.87 0.76
CA GLU A 24 -18.54 4.68 -0.23
C GLU A 24 -18.17 4.28 -1.67
N ASN A 25 -16.91 3.91 -1.91
CA ASN A 25 -16.43 3.46 -3.20
C ASN A 25 -15.37 2.38 -3.06
N SER A 26 -15.77 1.11 -3.18
CA SER A 26 -14.86 -0.04 -3.02
C SER A 26 -13.74 -0.09 -4.07
N LYS A 27 -13.91 0.57 -5.23
CA LYS A 27 -12.84 0.69 -6.23
C LYS A 27 -11.75 1.69 -5.85
N SER A 28 -11.93 2.45 -4.76
CA SER A 28 -10.96 3.45 -4.31
C SER A 28 -9.67 2.85 -3.75
N VAL A 29 -9.65 1.57 -3.35
CA VAL A 29 -8.46 0.92 -2.76
C VAL A 29 -7.25 0.88 -3.70
N ASN A 30 -7.49 0.89 -5.01
CA ASN A 30 -6.48 0.96 -6.08
C ASN A 30 -6.60 2.27 -6.88
N ALA A 31 -7.19 3.32 -6.30
CA ALA A 31 -7.18 4.63 -6.92
C ALA A 31 -5.74 5.07 -7.16
N LEU A 32 -5.47 5.72 -8.28
CA LEU A 32 -4.17 6.29 -8.59
C LEU A 32 -4.22 7.79 -8.33
N ASP A 33 -3.18 8.33 -7.72
CA ASP A 33 -2.95 9.78 -7.64
C ASP A 33 -2.18 10.30 -8.87
N ALA A 34 -1.68 11.53 -8.79
CA ALA A 34 -0.96 12.17 -9.90
C ALA A 34 0.42 11.54 -10.19
N ASP A 35 0.96 10.75 -9.25
CA ASP A 35 2.23 10.05 -9.36
C ASP A 35 2.03 8.55 -9.62
N ASP A 36 0.83 8.13 -10.03
CA ASP A 36 0.38 6.73 -10.15
C ASP A 36 0.51 5.94 -8.84
N ARG A 37 0.47 6.62 -7.69
CA ARG A 37 0.52 5.95 -6.37
C ARG A 37 -0.86 5.56 -5.92
N THR A 38 -0.93 4.34 -5.38
CA THR A 38 -2.12 3.82 -4.70
C THR A 38 -2.21 4.29 -3.26
N PRO A 39 -3.38 4.20 -2.60
CA PRO A 39 -3.48 4.40 -1.15
C PRO A 39 -2.51 3.53 -0.35
N LEU A 40 -2.19 2.33 -0.86
CA LEU A 40 -1.27 1.41 -0.21
C LEU A 40 0.17 1.94 -0.21
N HIS A 41 0.61 2.68 -1.24
CA HIS A 41 1.90 3.38 -1.24
C HIS A 41 2.01 4.33 -0.05
N TRP A 42 0.97 5.15 0.15
CA TRP A 42 0.93 6.13 1.24
C TRP A 42 0.79 5.48 2.62
N ALA A 43 0.03 4.39 2.74
CA ALA A 43 -0.08 3.62 3.98
C ALA A 43 1.24 2.92 4.35
N ALA A 44 1.94 2.38 3.36
CA ALA A 44 3.24 1.76 3.51
C ALA A 44 4.29 2.79 3.96
N SER A 45 4.30 3.97 3.33
CA SER A 45 5.19 5.08 3.66
C SER A 45 4.89 5.70 5.03
N SER A 46 3.61 5.80 5.42
CA SER A 46 3.23 6.32 6.75
C SER A 46 3.51 5.34 7.90
N GLY A 47 3.85 4.08 7.59
CA GLY A 47 4.06 3.04 8.61
C GLY A 47 2.77 2.56 9.27
N SER A 48 1.62 2.89 8.69
CA SER A 48 0.31 2.66 9.30
C SER A 48 -0.15 1.23 9.08
N LEU A 49 0.16 0.33 10.03
CA LEU A 49 -0.24 -1.08 9.98
C LEU A 49 -1.76 -1.27 9.84
N GLU A 50 -2.56 -0.50 10.58
CA GLU A 50 -4.02 -0.64 10.54
C GLU A 50 -4.58 -0.35 9.14
N ILE A 51 -4.10 0.71 8.50
CA ILE A 51 -4.54 1.10 7.15
C ILE A 51 -4.00 0.12 6.11
N THR A 52 -2.73 -0.25 6.22
CA THR A 52 -2.07 -1.22 5.32
C THR A 52 -2.86 -2.53 5.32
N ARG A 53 -3.17 -3.05 6.51
CA ARG A 53 -4.00 -4.24 6.69
C ARG A 53 -5.38 -4.08 6.08
N TYR A 54 -6.06 -2.99 6.38
CA TYR A 54 -7.41 -2.77 5.88
C TYR A 54 -7.44 -2.71 4.34
N LEU A 55 -6.47 -2.05 3.71
CA LEU A 55 -6.38 -1.99 2.24
C LEU A 55 -6.13 -3.38 1.64
N ILE A 56 -5.19 -4.15 2.19
CA ILE A 56 -4.89 -5.52 1.76
C ILE A 56 -6.10 -6.45 1.94
N ASP A 57 -6.78 -6.39 3.09
CA ASP A 57 -7.99 -7.16 3.38
C ASP A 57 -9.10 -6.84 2.37
N ASN A 58 -9.14 -5.60 1.85
CA ASN A 58 -10.04 -5.15 0.79
C ASN A 58 -9.48 -5.36 -0.64
N LYS A 59 -8.50 -6.25 -0.83
CA LYS A 59 -7.93 -6.62 -2.13
C LYS A 59 -7.23 -5.46 -2.86
N ALA A 60 -6.58 -4.57 -2.10
CA ALA A 60 -5.64 -3.61 -2.69
C ALA A 60 -4.50 -4.36 -3.41
N ASP A 61 -4.10 -3.83 -4.55
CA ASP A 61 -3.02 -4.37 -5.34
C ASP A 61 -1.68 -3.90 -4.77
N ILE A 62 -0.90 -4.88 -4.34
CA ILE A 62 0.39 -4.73 -3.66
C ILE A 62 1.54 -4.58 -4.66
N ASP A 63 1.31 -4.87 -5.93
CA ASP A 63 2.33 -4.93 -6.99
C ASP A 63 2.26 -3.76 -7.97
N LEU A 64 1.28 -2.86 -7.83
CA LEU A 64 1.18 -1.68 -8.69
C LEU A 64 2.39 -0.77 -8.50
N PRO A 65 3.16 -0.48 -9.57
CA PRO A 65 4.25 0.49 -9.51
C PRO A 65 3.71 1.91 -9.64
N ASP A 66 4.36 2.85 -8.96
CA ASP A 66 4.19 4.28 -9.20
C ASP A 66 4.90 4.72 -10.50
N ASN A 67 4.81 6.01 -10.85
CA ASN A 67 5.43 6.56 -12.05
C ASN A 67 6.97 6.46 -12.05
N SER A 68 7.60 6.19 -10.90
CA SER A 68 9.04 5.92 -10.78
C SER A 68 9.38 4.43 -10.86
N GLY A 69 8.38 3.56 -11.04
CA GLY A 69 8.53 2.11 -11.03
C GLY A 69 8.60 1.52 -9.62
N TRP A 70 8.28 2.27 -8.58
CA TRP A 70 8.34 1.81 -7.19
C TRP A 70 6.99 1.26 -6.76
N THR A 71 6.98 0.04 -6.25
CA THR A 71 5.79 -0.57 -5.63
C THR A 71 5.62 -0.08 -4.18
N PRO A 72 4.45 -0.29 -3.53
CA PRO A 72 4.25 0.06 -2.13
C PRO A 72 5.33 -0.52 -1.20
N LEU A 73 5.87 -1.68 -1.56
CA LEU A 73 6.93 -2.35 -0.82
C LEU A 73 8.26 -1.59 -0.84
N HIS A 74 8.59 -0.91 -1.94
CA HIS A 74 9.84 -0.15 -2.08
C HIS A 74 9.91 1.03 -1.11
N ILE A 75 8.76 1.61 -0.77
CA ILE A 75 8.66 2.79 0.11
C ILE A 75 8.13 2.44 1.50
N ALA A 76 7.89 1.16 1.78
CA ALA A 76 7.39 0.69 3.06
C ALA A 76 8.46 0.88 4.16
N GLY A 77 8.05 1.38 5.33
CA GLY A 77 8.88 1.30 6.53
C GLY A 77 9.03 -0.15 7.03
N ASN A 78 10.03 -0.43 7.87
CA ASN A 78 10.32 -1.80 8.38
C ASN A 78 9.08 -2.57 8.88
N THR A 79 8.16 -1.89 9.57
CA THR A 79 6.96 -2.50 10.16
C THR A 79 5.90 -2.84 9.11
N SER A 80 5.63 -1.92 8.17
CA SER A 80 4.69 -2.17 7.08
C SER A 80 5.25 -3.17 6.08
N THR A 81 6.57 -3.19 5.91
CA THR A 81 7.29 -4.14 5.06
C THR A 81 6.94 -5.56 5.47
N SER A 82 7.16 -5.97 6.72
CA SER A 82 6.87 -7.34 7.15
C SER A 82 5.41 -7.74 6.90
N TYR A 83 4.47 -6.82 7.12
CA TYR A 83 3.05 -7.10 6.90
C TYR A 83 2.67 -7.23 5.41
N ILE A 84 3.16 -6.31 4.57
CA ILE A 84 2.94 -6.38 3.12
C ILE A 84 3.55 -7.68 2.59
N PHE A 85 4.76 -8.04 3.06
CA PHE A 85 5.42 -9.32 2.75
C PHE A 85 4.58 -10.54 3.13
N ASP A 86 4.03 -10.57 4.35
CA ASP A 86 3.18 -11.67 4.82
C ASP A 86 1.87 -11.79 4.01
N ALA A 87 1.42 -10.69 3.40
CA ALA A 87 0.22 -10.66 2.58
C ALA A 87 0.44 -11.07 1.12
N ILE A 88 1.69 -11.14 0.64
CA ILE A 88 2.00 -11.52 -0.74
C ILE A 88 1.83 -13.04 -0.88
N PRO A 89 0.99 -13.54 -1.80
CA PRO A 89 1.00 -14.95 -2.16
C PRO A 89 2.40 -15.34 -2.63
N THR A 90 2.95 -16.45 -2.13
CA THR A 90 4.31 -16.92 -2.47
C THR A 90 4.57 -17.03 -3.97
N GLU A 91 3.52 -17.20 -4.79
CA GLU A 91 3.58 -17.22 -6.25
C GLU A 91 3.96 -15.87 -6.89
N GLN A 92 3.63 -14.74 -6.24
CA GLN A 92 3.98 -13.39 -6.72
C GLN A 92 5.35 -12.92 -6.25
N MET A 93 5.94 -13.57 -5.23
CA MET A 93 7.25 -13.21 -4.67
C MET A 93 8.41 -13.36 -5.68
N GLY A 94 8.31 -14.27 -6.65
CA GLY A 94 9.33 -14.48 -7.67
C GLY A 94 9.55 -13.28 -8.60
N GLN A 95 8.54 -12.42 -8.76
CA GLN A 95 8.64 -11.20 -9.57
C GLN A 95 9.27 -10.04 -8.78
N LEU A 96 9.28 -10.12 -7.45
CA LEU A 96 9.82 -9.12 -6.52
C LEU A 96 11.29 -9.36 -6.16
N ALA A 97 11.93 -10.36 -6.77
CA ALA A 97 13.32 -10.77 -6.55
C ALA A 97 14.40 -9.65 -6.61
N PRO A 98 14.22 -8.52 -7.32
CA PRO A 98 15.18 -7.42 -7.24
C PRO A 98 15.17 -6.65 -5.91
N VAL A 99 14.06 -6.69 -5.16
CA VAL A 99 13.80 -5.84 -3.98
C VAL A 99 14.31 -6.46 -2.67
N MET A 100 14.45 -7.79 -2.62
CA MET A 100 14.67 -8.56 -1.37
C MET A 100 16.12 -9.00 -1.11
N LYS A 101 17.12 -8.53 -1.87
CA LYS A 101 18.51 -9.01 -1.75
C LYS A 101 19.25 -8.60 -0.46
N THR A 102 18.64 -7.88 0.48
CA THR A 102 19.39 -7.27 1.59
C THR A 102 19.23 -7.91 2.97
N SER A 103 18.29 -8.84 3.19
CA SER A 103 18.10 -9.40 4.53
C SER A 103 17.74 -10.88 4.51
N SER A 104 18.78 -11.70 4.62
CA SER A 104 18.75 -13.02 5.27
C SER A 104 17.68 -14.01 4.80
N TRP A 105 17.89 -14.58 3.62
CA TRP A 105 17.30 -15.88 3.26
C TRP A 105 18.45 -16.86 3.03
N ASN A 106 18.81 -17.56 4.10
CA ASN A 106 19.67 -18.73 4.08
C ASN A 106 19.12 -19.73 5.10
#